data_AF-A0A9P5K5K8-F1
#
_entry.id   AF-A0A9P5K5K8-F1
#
_cell.length_a   1.000
_cell.length_b   1.000
_cell.length_c   1.000
_cell.angle_alpha   90.00
_cell.angle_beta   90.00
_cell.angle_gamma   90.00
#
_symmetry.space_group_name_H-M   'P 1'
#
loop_
_entity.id
_entity.type
_entity.pdbx_description
1 polymer ?
#
loop_
_entity_poly.entity_id
_entity_poly.type
_entity_poly.pdbx_seq_one_letter_code
_entity_poly.pdbx_strand_id
1 'polypeptide(L)'
;MEVYRNPEGSGLRVSLRSSRDWNHEIKNEFADPTETCFVRLATQYAAKDLSLSDYLDGVLSHLRKGATKHKWDVPPEDISDFLELDLFAGAVKSRYLDPAFVPLGEHDYSRMKSLASRSWITNDPDEFNQLGREDQTDLSASLPEIADLLLVICYVRRHTLLFRYLISVLPGPPNRSTFDLLNEMLLQPRTAYWTAIYQHSPKQQSNSADEISMWTDILNFGWVHDPVNSETERFLQHGIRSQDPGVARDDSVEFGSQKLRNFHLALASRGLYCSVSSLGDYLASCKSLDQALDFLTIFPGEKVRPPGRDLYEWESGGLVGSIASSSNLDGKLRTDIMRLALSRVEGVDVNAPFNSNPWEDDMPGRKPTPRMTGLQVAASKGDQELAEVLVQYGARADAVEYITGLDAAGFARKSGHVGLAEWLDGLSRE
;
A
#
# COMPACT_ATOMS: atom_id res chain seq x y z
N MET A 1 11.32 10.71 5.46
CA MET A 1 12.36 11.66 5.91
C MET A 1 12.33 11.80 7.42
N GLU A 2 13.46 11.74 8.15
CA GLU A 2 13.60 12.18 9.55
C GLU A 2 14.51 13.42 9.57
N VAL A 3 14.12 14.49 10.27
CA VAL A 3 14.94 15.70 10.41
C VAL A 3 15.29 15.91 11.87
N TYR A 4 16.58 15.84 12.21
CA TYR A 4 17.06 16.03 13.58
C TYR A 4 18.23 17.01 13.63
N ARG A 5 18.46 17.61 14.81
CA ARG A 5 19.62 18.47 15.03
C ARG A 5 20.88 17.63 15.01
N ASN A 6 21.90 18.10 14.28
CA ASN A 6 23.19 17.44 14.21
C ASN A 6 23.81 17.34 15.63
N PRO A 7 24.13 16.14 16.15
CA PRO A 7 24.75 16.01 17.47
C PRO A 7 26.21 16.49 17.50
N GLU A 8 26.88 16.54 16.34
CA GLU A 8 28.33 16.79 16.22
C GLU A 8 28.67 18.17 15.63
N GLY A 9 27.68 19.06 15.43
CA GLY A 9 27.91 20.39 14.85
C GLY A 9 26.67 21.28 14.76
N SER A 10 26.79 22.44 14.10
CA SER A 10 25.65 23.29 13.76
C SER A 10 24.95 22.80 12.48
N GLY A 11 23.63 22.66 12.51
CA GLY A 11 22.82 22.33 11.32
C GLY A 11 21.78 21.22 11.55
N LEU A 12 20.94 21.02 10.54
CA LEU A 12 19.97 19.92 10.47
C LEU A 12 20.62 18.72 9.77
N ARG A 13 20.30 17.51 10.24
CA ARG A 13 20.61 16.26 9.56
C ARG A 13 19.30 15.62 9.11
N VAL A 14 19.27 15.23 7.85
CA VAL A 14 18.18 14.45 7.28
C VAL A 14 18.57 12.96 7.33
N SER A 15 17.61 12.08 7.53
CA SER A 15 17.79 10.65 7.35
C SER A 15 16.62 10.08 6.58
N LEU A 16 16.92 9.32 5.53
CA LEU A 16 15.95 8.42 4.90
C LEU A 16 16.22 7.04 5.49
N ARG A 17 15.18 6.40 6.06
CA ARG A 17 15.31 5.07 6.68
C ARG A 17 15.35 3.91 5.68
N SER A 18 15.20 4.20 4.39
CA SER A 18 15.35 3.21 3.32
C SER A 18 16.75 2.58 3.36
N SER A 19 16.81 1.26 3.13
CA SER A 19 18.05 0.46 3.13
C SER A 19 19.01 0.79 1.98
N ARG A 20 18.63 1.72 1.10
CA ARG A 20 19.52 2.33 0.13
C ARG A 20 20.11 3.55 0.80
N ASP A 21 21.39 3.47 1.21
CA ASP A 21 22.18 4.65 1.57
C ASP A 21 21.84 5.78 0.62
N TRP A 22 21.61 7.00 1.16
CA TRP A 22 21.21 8.18 0.41
C TRP A 22 21.63 8.10 -1.06
N ASN A 23 20.66 8.17 -1.98
CA ASN A 23 20.98 8.39 -3.38
C ASN A 23 22.04 9.48 -3.46
N HIS A 24 23.12 9.21 -4.21
CA HIS A 24 24.28 10.08 -4.27
C HIS A 24 23.87 11.54 -4.52
N GLU A 25 22.85 11.72 -5.36
CA GLU A 25 22.27 13.00 -5.69
C GLU A 25 21.61 13.72 -4.49
N ILE A 26 20.69 13.07 -3.77
CA ILE A 26 19.99 13.70 -2.62
C ILE A 26 21.01 14.17 -1.58
N LYS A 27 22.05 13.35 -1.34
CA LYS A 27 23.10 13.67 -0.37
C LYS A 27 23.88 14.90 -0.78
N ASN A 28 24.24 14.96 -2.05
CA ASN A 28 25.02 16.06 -2.57
C ASN A 28 24.21 17.35 -2.69
N GLU A 29 22.93 17.26 -3.09
CA GLU A 29 22.02 18.40 -3.14
C GLU A 29 21.81 18.99 -1.74
N PHE A 30 21.59 18.15 -0.74
CA PHE A 30 21.48 18.59 0.64
C PHE A 30 22.78 19.19 1.18
N ALA A 31 23.93 18.61 0.81
CA ALA A 31 25.24 19.07 1.25
C ALA A 31 25.75 20.31 0.51
N ASP A 32 25.10 20.75 -0.57
CA ASP A 32 25.50 21.92 -1.34
C ASP A 32 24.89 23.20 -0.74
N PRO A 33 25.65 24.01 0.01
CA PRO A 33 25.11 25.21 0.61
C PRO A 33 24.88 26.33 -0.41
N THR A 34 25.43 26.20 -1.62
CA THR A 34 25.46 27.26 -2.64
C THR A 34 24.19 27.31 -3.49
N GLU A 35 23.35 26.29 -3.39
CA GLU A 35 22.08 26.22 -4.09
C GLU A 35 20.95 25.77 -3.14
N THR A 36 19.73 26.17 -3.49
CA THR A 36 18.51 25.78 -2.78
C THR A 36 17.54 25.22 -3.80
N CYS A 37 17.52 23.90 -3.92
CA CYS A 37 16.69 23.14 -4.87
C CYS A 37 15.70 22.23 -4.10
N PHE A 38 15.08 21.26 -4.77
CA PHE A 38 14.04 20.37 -4.24
C PHE A 38 14.29 19.82 -2.83
N VAL A 39 15.42 19.15 -2.59
CA VAL A 39 15.75 18.47 -1.33
C VAL A 39 15.87 19.46 -0.18
N ARG A 40 16.55 20.58 -0.43
CA ARG A 40 16.78 21.59 0.62
C ARG A 40 15.50 22.33 0.97
N LEU A 41 14.71 22.70 -0.04
CA LEU A 41 13.40 23.33 0.15
C LEU A 41 12.46 22.42 0.94
N ALA A 42 12.35 21.15 0.54
CA ALA A 42 11.55 20.16 1.23
C ALA A 42 12.00 19.95 2.69
N THR A 43 13.32 19.86 2.91
CA THR A 43 13.86 19.71 4.27
C THR A 43 13.54 20.92 5.14
N GLN A 44 13.78 22.14 4.65
CA GLN A 44 13.53 23.36 5.40
C GLN A 44 12.04 23.55 5.70
N TYR A 45 11.17 23.23 4.73
CA TYR A 45 9.73 23.26 4.93
C TYR A 45 9.28 22.23 5.98
N ALA A 46 9.75 20.99 5.90
CA ALA A 46 9.44 19.96 6.89
C ALA A 46 9.98 20.29 8.30
N ALA A 47 11.11 20.98 8.38
CA ALA A 47 11.69 21.49 9.62
C ALA A 47 10.95 22.72 10.18
N LYS A 48 9.99 23.29 9.43
CA LYS A 48 9.27 24.54 9.72
C LYS A 48 10.16 25.80 9.69
N ASP A 49 11.29 25.71 9.01
CA ASP A 49 12.21 26.84 8.79
C ASP A 49 11.85 27.63 7.51
N LEU A 50 10.91 27.13 6.70
CA LEU A 50 10.45 27.74 5.47
C LEU A 50 8.92 27.89 5.49
N SER A 51 8.39 29.02 5.02
CA SER A 51 6.94 29.20 4.88
C SER A 51 6.38 28.37 3.72
N LEU A 52 5.07 28.12 3.71
CA LEU A 52 4.41 27.45 2.57
C LEU A 52 4.60 28.25 1.27
N SER A 53 4.51 29.58 1.33
CA SER A 53 4.69 30.43 0.15
C SER A 53 6.09 30.27 -0.42
N ASP A 54 7.13 30.36 0.43
CA ASP A 54 8.52 30.27 -0.02
C ASP A 54 8.87 28.87 -0.53
N TYR A 55 8.30 27.82 0.08
CA TYR A 55 8.43 26.45 -0.39
C TYR A 55 7.81 26.27 -1.78
N LEU A 56 6.55 26.68 -1.96
CA LEU A 56 5.87 26.58 -3.25
C LEU A 56 6.57 27.43 -4.31
N ASP A 57 7.03 28.63 -3.97
CA ASP A 57 7.84 29.48 -4.86
C ASP A 57 9.10 28.78 -5.33
N GLY A 58 9.87 28.24 -4.39
CA GLY A 58 11.12 27.55 -4.69
C GLY A 58 10.87 26.35 -5.61
N VAL A 59 9.96 25.45 -5.23
CA VAL A 59 9.71 24.20 -5.95
C VAL A 59 9.08 24.45 -7.33
N LEU A 60 8.06 25.31 -7.42
CA LEU A 60 7.36 25.56 -8.69
C LEU A 60 8.20 26.39 -9.66
N SER A 61 9.18 27.18 -9.19
CA SER A 61 10.01 28.02 -10.06
C SER A 61 10.70 27.23 -11.18
N HIS A 62 10.98 25.94 -10.96
CA HIS A 62 11.55 25.02 -11.94
C HIS A 62 10.65 24.82 -13.18
N LEU A 63 9.33 24.98 -13.04
CA LEU A 63 8.38 24.81 -14.14
C LEU A 63 8.24 26.08 -15.01
N ARG A 64 8.84 27.20 -14.59
CA ARG A 64 8.67 28.50 -15.25
C ARG A 64 9.52 28.60 -16.52
N LYS A 65 8.93 29.12 -17.58
CA LYS A 65 9.64 29.42 -18.83
C LYS A 65 10.72 30.47 -18.60
N GLY A 66 11.96 30.14 -18.97
CA GLY A 66 13.10 31.04 -18.77
C GLY A 66 13.63 31.07 -17.33
N ALA A 67 13.23 30.11 -16.48
CA ALA A 67 13.86 29.89 -15.19
C ALA A 67 15.37 29.67 -15.34
N THR A 68 16.14 30.17 -14.39
CA THR A 68 17.56 29.85 -14.28
C THR A 68 17.68 28.37 -13.96
N LYS A 69 18.47 27.63 -14.74
CA LYS A 69 18.75 26.23 -14.43
C LYS A 69 19.54 26.15 -13.14
N HIS A 70 19.03 25.36 -12.20
CA HIS A 70 19.74 24.98 -11.01
C HIS A 70 20.74 23.86 -11.32
N LYS A 71 21.82 23.75 -10.56
CA LYS A 71 22.84 22.68 -10.68
C LYS A 71 22.22 21.29 -10.49
N TRP A 72 21.18 21.19 -9.65
CA TRP A 72 20.45 19.95 -9.38
C TRP A 72 19.22 19.73 -10.27
N ASP A 73 19.09 20.49 -11.37
CA ASP A 73 18.12 20.22 -12.45
C ASP A 73 18.59 19.07 -13.36
N VAL A 74 18.88 17.92 -12.76
CA VAL A 74 19.37 16.73 -13.44
C VAL A 74 18.41 15.55 -13.26
N PRO A 75 18.32 14.63 -14.24
CA PRO A 75 17.59 13.38 -14.06
C PRO A 75 18.18 12.58 -12.90
N PRO A 76 17.36 12.10 -11.95
CA PRO A 76 17.87 11.34 -10.83
C PRO A 76 18.28 9.92 -11.23
N GLU A 77 19.19 9.32 -10.45
CA GLU A 77 19.48 7.88 -10.56
C GLU A 77 18.25 7.05 -10.22
N ASP A 78 17.48 7.49 -9.21
CA ASP A 78 16.20 6.91 -8.83
C ASP A 78 15.24 8.01 -8.35
N ILE A 79 14.13 8.21 -9.06
CA ILE A 79 13.14 9.22 -8.68
C ILE A 79 12.46 8.84 -7.36
N SER A 80 12.35 7.54 -7.02
CA SER A 80 11.65 7.07 -5.81
C SER A 80 12.22 7.68 -4.53
N ASP A 81 13.52 7.92 -4.49
CA ASP A 81 14.19 8.47 -3.32
C ASP A 81 13.79 9.94 -3.05
N PHE A 82 13.56 10.72 -4.11
CA PHE A 82 13.03 12.09 -3.99
C PHE A 82 11.60 12.10 -3.47
N LEU A 83 10.82 11.07 -3.83
CA LEU A 83 9.40 10.96 -3.49
C LEU A 83 9.19 10.47 -2.06
N GLU A 84 10.08 9.60 -1.58
CA GLU A 84 10.18 9.27 -0.16
C GLU A 84 10.58 10.47 0.72
N LEU A 85 11.29 11.44 0.13
CA LEU A 85 11.69 12.67 0.80
C LEU A 85 10.53 13.67 0.87
N ASP A 86 9.96 14.04 -0.27
CA ASP A 86 8.81 14.94 -0.39
C ASP A 86 8.04 14.63 -1.69
N LEU A 87 6.79 14.20 -1.51
CA LEU A 87 5.98 13.70 -2.61
C LEU A 87 5.62 14.79 -3.63
N PHE A 88 5.37 16.02 -3.16
CA PHE A 88 5.01 17.11 -4.07
C PHE A 88 6.25 17.62 -4.82
N ALA A 89 7.38 17.80 -4.13
CA ALA A 89 8.63 18.20 -4.76
C ALA A 89 9.10 17.15 -5.79
N GLY A 90 9.01 15.86 -5.45
CA GLY A 90 9.30 14.77 -6.39
C GLY A 90 8.35 14.74 -7.59
N ALA A 91 7.06 15.03 -7.40
CA ALA A 91 6.09 15.17 -8.50
C ALA A 91 6.46 16.31 -9.46
N VAL A 92 6.82 17.47 -8.92
CA VAL A 92 7.27 18.61 -9.71
C VAL A 92 8.57 18.29 -10.45
N LYS A 93 9.54 17.64 -9.80
CA LYS A 93 10.79 17.21 -10.45
C LYS A 93 10.53 16.22 -11.58
N SER A 94 9.68 15.22 -11.35
CA SER A 94 9.27 14.25 -12.38
C SER A 94 8.64 14.95 -13.59
N ARG A 95 7.71 15.88 -13.34
CA ARG A 95 7.07 16.67 -14.40
C ARG A 95 8.06 17.54 -15.16
N TYR A 96 8.96 18.23 -14.46
CA TYR A 96 9.98 19.07 -15.06
C TYR A 96 10.91 18.30 -16.00
N LEU A 97 11.21 17.05 -15.64
CA LEU A 97 12.10 16.17 -16.41
C LEU A 97 11.41 15.42 -17.55
N ASP A 98 10.07 15.44 -17.63
CA ASP A 98 9.32 14.84 -18.72
C ASP A 98 9.68 15.54 -20.05
N PRO A 99 10.22 14.83 -21.05
CA PRO A 99 10.56 15.42 -22.34
C PRO A 99 9.39 16.08 -23.08
N ALA A 100 8.15 15.68 -22.75
CA ALA A 100 6.94 16.25 -23.32
C ALA A 100 6.45 17.51 -22.58
N PHE A 101 7.05 17.86 -21.43
CA PHE A 101 6.63 19.01 -20.64
C PHE A 101 6.94 20.33 -21.33
N VAL A 102 5.96 21.23 -21.34
CA VAL A 102 6.10 22.59 -21.85
C VAL A 102 6.17 23.57 -20.67
N PRO A 103 7.29 24.31 -20.50
CA PRO A 103 7.42 25.27 -19.41
C PRO A 103 6.34 26.35 -19.40
N LEU A 104 5.88 26.70 -18.20
CA LEU A 104 4.76 27.62 -17.98
C LEU A 104 5.15 29.07 -18.27
N GLY A 105 4.31 29.79 -19.01
CA GLY A 105 4.43 31.25 -19.15
C GLY A 105 4.14 31.97 -17.83
N GLU A 106 4.50 33.26 -17.73
CA GLU A 106 4.32 34.06 -16.51
C GLU A 106 2.91 34.03 -15.93
N HIS A 107 1.91 34.16 -16.81
CA HIS A 107 0.50 34.12 -16.43
C HIS A 107 0.12 32.76 -15.80
N ASP A 108 0.45 31.67 -16.47
CA ASP A 108 0.09 30.31 -16.02
C ASP A 108 0.90 29.90 -14.79
N TYR A 109 2.15 30.35 -14.67
CA TYR A 109 2.98 30.17 -13.49
C TYR A 109 2.38 30.88 -12.26
N SER A 110 2.03 32.16 -12.39
CA SER A 110 1.40 32.92 -11.30
C SER A 110 0.08 32.27 -10.87
N ARG A 111 -0.70 31.81 -11.85
CA ARG A 111 -1.97 31.11 -11.59
C ARG A 111 -1.76 29.77 -10.90
N MET A 112 -0.80 28.96 -11.36
CA MET A 112 -0.43 27.69 -10.74
C MET A 112 -0.04 27.87 -9.28
N LYS A 113 0.77 28.89 -8.96
CA LYS A 113 1.17 29.19 -7.59
C LYS A 113 -0.04 29.48 -6.68
N SER A 114 -0.96 30.34 -7.12
CA SER A 114 -2.17 30.66 -6.35
C SER A 114 -3.05 29.43 -6.13
N LEU A 115 -3.30 28.66 -7.18
CA LEU A 115 -4.10 27.43 -7.12
C LEU A 115 -3.44 26.37 -6.22
N ALA A 116 -2.12 26.22 -6.30
CA ALA A 116 -1.35 25.29 -5.48
C ALA A 116 -1.44 25.67 -3.99
N SER A 117 -1.20 26.94 -3.67
CA SER A 117 -1.30 27.44 -2.29
C SER A 117 -2.71 27.22 -1.72
N ARG A 118 -3.75 27.48 -2.51
CA ARG A 118 -5.14 27.26 -2.07
C ARG A 118 -5.47 25.79 -1.89
N SER A 119 -5.11 24.95 -2.86
CA SER A 119 -5.33 23.50 -2.80
C SER A 119 -4.62 22.87 -1.59
N TRP A 120 -3.52 23.48 -1.15
CA TRP A 120 -2.76 23.02 0.02
C TRP A 120 -3.49 23.21 1.35
N ILE A 121 -4.27 24.29 1.47
CA ILE A 121 -4.90 24.72 2.73
C ILE A 121 -6.41 24.47 2.80
N THR A 122 -7.08 24.31 1.65
CA THR A 122 -8.54 24.18 1.57
C THR A 122 -8.91 22.78 1.05
N ASN A 123 -9.81 22.08 1.76
CA ASN A 123 -10.41 20.81 1.32
C ASN A 123 -11.83 20.99 0.78
N ASP A 124 -12.53 22.05 1.19
CA ASP A 124 -13.92 22.30 0.80
C ASP A 124 -14.00 22.92 -0.61
N PRO A 125 -14.75 22.32 -1.56
CA PRO A 125 -14.88 22.86 -2.91
C PRO A 125 -15.54 24.25 -3.00
N ASP A 126 -16.49 24.57 -2.12
CA ASP A 126 -17.21 25.84 -2.16
C ASP A 126 -16.30 26.98 -1.66
N GLU A 127 -15.59 26.75 -0.56
CA GLU A 127 -14.53 27.65 -0.07
C GLU A 127 -13.43 27.83 -1.13
N PHE A 128 -12.98 26.74 -1.76
CA PHE A 128 -11.97 26.78 -2.81
C PHE A 128 -12.39 27.69 -3.98
N ASN A 129 -13.64 27.60 -4.41
CA ASN A 129 -14.21 28.41 -5.48
C ASN A 129 -14.46 29.85 -5.06
N GLN A 130 -14.88 30.10 -3.82
CA GLN A 130 -15.06 31.44 -3.31
C GLN A 130 -13.74 32.21 -3.33
N LEU A 131 -12.69 31.64 -2.75
CA LEU A 131 -11.36 32.25 -2.73
C LEU A 131 -10.83 32.47 -4.16
N GLY A 132 -11.14 31.58 -5.10
CA GLY A 132 -10.78 31.74 -6.52
C GLY A 132 -11.46 32.89 -7.23
N ARG A 133 -12.66 33.26 -6.82
CA ARG A 133 -13.33 34.46 -7.33
C ARG A 133 -12.71 35.73 -6.74
N GLU A 134 -12.29 35.68 -5.49
CA GLU A 134 -11.72 36.82 -4.76
C GLU A 134 -10.33 37.20 -5.31
N ASP A 135 -9.49 36.23 -5.65
CA ASP A 135 -8.14 36.45 -6.20
C ASP A 135 -8.05 36.32 -7.74
N GLN A 136 -9.18 36.15 -8.41
CA GLN A 136 -9.31 36.01 -9.88
C GLN A 136 -8.51 34.83 -10.45
N THR A 137 -8.30 33.78 -9.66
CA THR A 137 -7.71 32.51 -10.12
C THR A 137 -8.75 31.39 -10.05
N ASP A 138 -9.76 31.51 -10.91
CA ASP A 138 -10.73 30.43 -11.14
C ASP A 138 -10.07 29.24 -11.85
N LEU A 139 -10.81 28.15 -12.10
CA LEU A 139 -10.30 26.93 -12.75
C LEU A 139 -10.40 26.97 -14.29
N SER A 140 -10.97 28.03 -14.89
CA SER A 140 -11.33 28.08 -16.32
C SER A 140 -10.11 28.06 -17.25
N ALA A 141 -10.06 27.15 -18.22
CA ALA A 141 -8.91 27.01 -19.13
C ALA A 141 -7.56 26.71 -18.42
N SER A 142 -7.59 25.99 -17.30
CA SER A 142 -6.38 25.43 -16.69
C SER A 142 -5.71 24.43 -17.63
N LEU A 143 -4.37 24.47 -17.73
CA LEU A 143 -3.61 23.47 -18.47
C LEU A 143 -3.69 22.10 -17.77
N PRO A 144 -3.68 20.97 -18.49
CA PRO A 144 -3.67 19.64 -17.90
C PRO A 144 -2.53 19.43 -16.88
N GLU A 145 -1.36 20.04 -17.11
CA GLU A 145 -0.19 19.96 -16.23
C GLU A 145 -0.44 20.64 -14.88
N ILE A 146 -1.20 21.74 -14.87
CA ILE A 146 -1.66 22.38 -13.63
C ILE A 146 -2.61 21.42 -12.90
N ALA A 147 -3.56 20.82 -13.62
CA ALA A 147 -4.54 19.91 -13.03
C ALA A 147 -3.89 18.70 -12.31
N ASP A 148 -2.91 18.06 -12.95
CA ASP A 148 -2.16 16.93 -12.38
C ASP A 148 -1.52 17.31 -11.03
N LEU A 149 -0.78 18.42 -10.98
CA LEU A 149 -0.09 18.86 -9.78
C LEU A 149 -1.04 19.31 -8.66
N LEU A 150 -2.20 19.93 -8.99
CA LEU A 150 -3.21 20.26 -7.98
C LEU A 150 -3.80 18.99 -7.34
N LEU A 151 -3.93 17.91 -8.10
CA LEU A 151 -4.43 16.63 -7.60
C LEU A 151 -3.38 15.88 -6.80
N VAL A 152 -2.10 16.00 -7.15
CA VAL A 152 -1.00 15.59 -6.27
C VAL A 152 -1.06 16.34 -4.94
N ILE A 153 -1.32 17.66 -4.95
CA ILE A 153 -1.51 18.45 -3.72
C ILE A 153 -2.66 17.87 -2.89
N CYS A 154 -3.82 17.67 -3.52
CA CYS A 154 -4.95 17.07 -2.82
C CYS A 154 -4.60 15.69 -2.26
N TYR A 155 -3.83 14.88 -2.99
CA TYR A 155 -3.36 13.57 -2.55
C TYR A 155 -2.38 13.65 -1.35
N VAL A 156 -1.38 14.55 -1.37
CA VAL A 156 -0.48 14.78 -0.22
C VAL A 156 -1.20 15.30 1.00
N ARG A 157 -2.24 16.12 0.80
CA ARG A 157 -3.03 16.70 1.89
C ARG A 157 -4.20 15.82 2.34
N ARG A 158 -4.58 14.80 1.57
CA ARG A 158 -5.80 13.97 1.73
C ARG A 158 -7.10 14.77 1.60
N HIS A 159 -7.10 15.77 0.73
CA HIS A 159 -8.28 16.58 0.44
C HIS A 159 -9.23 15.83 -0.51
N THR A 160 -9.95 14.83 0.00
CA THR A 160 -10.81 13.93 -0.80
C THR A 160 -11.95 14.66 -1.52
N LEU A 161 -12.57 15.64 -0.86
CA LEU A 161 -13.68 16.39 -1.42
C LEU A 161 -13.19 17.30 -2.55
N LEU A 162 -12.11 18.04 -2.31
CA LEU A 162 -11.49 18.86 -3.33
C LEU A 162 -10.98 18.00 -4.50
N PHE A 163 -10.32 16.87 -4.23
CA PHE A 163 -9.82 15.97 -5.27
C PHE A 163 -10.93 15.54 -6.23
N ARG A 164 -12.04 15.02 -5.70
CA ARG A 164 -13.18 14.59 -6.53
C ARG A 164 -13.80 15.75 -7.30
N TYR A 165 -13.91 16.92 -6.67
CA TYR A 165 -14.38 18.12 -7.34
C TYR A 165 -13.46 18.49 -8.51
N LEU A 166 -12.16 18.59 -8.28
CA LEU A 166 -11.16 18.96 -9.28
C LEU A 166 -11.15 17.98 -10.46
N ILE A 167 -11.22 16.66 -10.22
CA ILE A 167 -11.34 15.68 -11.31
C ILE A 167 -12.60 15.89 -12.15
N SER A 168 -13.70 16.31 -11.54
CA SER A 168 -14.96 16.52 -12.25
C SER A 168 -15.01 17.77 -13.12
N VAL A 169 -14.13 18.76 -12.87
CA VAL A 169 -14.19 20.08 -13.52
C VAL A 169 -12.95 20.44 -14.34
N LEU A 170 -11.79 19.88 -14.02
CA LEU A 170 -10.56 20.12 -14.75
C LEU A 170 -10.55 19.31 -16.05
N PRO A 171 -9.84 19.79 -17.09
CA PRO A 171 -9.56 18.92 -18.23
C PRO A 171 -8.88 17.65 -17.71
N GLY A 172 -9.15 16.53 -18.40
CA GLY A 172 -8.45 15.28 -18.13
C GLY A 172 -6.93 15.50 -18.11
N PRO A 173 -6.18 14.73 -17.31
CA PRO A 173 -4.74 14.89 -17.15
C PRO A 173 -4.00 14.74 -18.49
N PRO A 174 -2.75 15.23 -18.58
CA PRO A 174 -1.93 15.01 -19.77
C PRO A 174 -1.74 13.51 -20.04
N ASN A 175 -1.32 13.14 -21.26
CA ASN A 175 -1.10 11.74 -21.65
C ASN A 175 -0.18 10.96 -20.70
N ARG A 176 0.69 11.66 -19.98
CA ARG A 176 1.45 11.12 -18.86
C ARG A 176 1.25 12.00 -17.65
N SER A 177 0.69 11.45 -16.58
CA SER A 177 0.44 12.08 -15.29
C SER A 177 1.52 11.69 -14.25
N THR A 178 1.62 12.44 -13.17
CA THR A 178 2.44 12.04 -12.02
C THR A 178 1.92 10.73 -11.39
N PHE A 179 0.62 10.45 -11.53
CA PHE A 179 0.01 9.22 -11.04
C PHE A 179 0.40 7.96 -11.85
N ASP A 180 1.04 8.11 -13.01
CA ASP A 180 1.50 6.96 -13.82
C ASP A 180 2.66 6.21 -13.18
N LEU A 181 3.45 6.92 -12.38
CA LEU A 181 4.54 6.33 -11.62
C LEU A 181 4.02 5.80 -10.27
N LEU A 182 2.80 5.26 -10.26
CA LEU A 182 2.06 4.78 -9.09
C LEU A 182 2.90 3.91 -8.13
N ASN A 183 3.68 2.99 -8.70
CA ASN A 183 4.57 2.08 -7.97
C ASN A 183 5.68 2.83 -7.23
N GLU A 184 6.34 3.76 -7.93
CA GLU A 184 7.54 4.46 -7.48
C GLU A 184 7.21 5.69 -6.63
N MET A 185 6.14 6.42 -6.96
CA MET A 185 5.80 7.72 -6.37
C MET A 185 4.80 7.66 -5.24
N LEU A 186 3.70 6.93 -5.37
CA LEU A 186 2.54 7.20 -4.52
C LEU A 186 2.33 6.14 -3.44
N LEU A 187 2.50 4.87 -3.76
CA LEU A 187 2.19 3.78 -2.82
C LEU A 187 3.31 3.55 -1.80
N GLN A 188 4.55 3.36 -2.28
CA GLN A 188 5.67 3.00 -1.40
C GLN A 188 5.89 4.02 -0.26
N PRO A 189 5.94 5.35 -0.52
CA PRO A 189 6.10 6.33 0.55
C PRO A 189 4.91 6.41 1.53
N ARG A 190 3.74 5.90 1.17
CA ARG A 190 2.53 5.94 2.02
C ARG A 190 2.35 4.71 2.89
N THR A 191 2.80 3.55 2.40
CA THR A 191 2.65 2.27 3.10
C THR A 191 3.84 1.92 3.98
N ALA A 192 5.02 2.48 3.72
CA ALA A 192 6.20 2.23 4.53
C ALA A 192 6.06 2.77 5.96
N TYR A 193 6.29 1.94 6.97
CA TYR A 193 6.13 2.36 8.37
C TYR A 193 7.10 3.48 8.78
N TRP A 194 8.27 3.55 8.12
CA TRP A 194 9.31 4.54 8.42
C TRP A 194 9.10 5.91 7.76
N THR A 195 8.22 6.02 6.78
CA THR A 195 7.92 7.30 6.10
C THR A 195 6.84 8.10 6.82
N ALA A 196 6.21 7.54 7.86
CA ALA A 196 5.13 8.16 8.62
C ALA A 196 5.54 9.43 9.42
N ILE A 197 6.84 9.66 9.63
CA ILE A 197 7.35 10.61 10.63
C ILE A 197 7.19 12.07 10.17
N TYR A 198 7.19 12.36 8.86
CA TYR A 198 7.10 13.71 8.31
C TYR A 198 6.23 13.78 7.04
N GLN A 199 5.11 13.06 7.01
CA GLN A 199 4.13 13.21 5.93
C GLN A 199 3.44 14.58 6.02
N HIS A 200 3.13 15.20 4.87
CA HIS A 200 2.36 16.45 4.86
C HIS A 200 1.03 16.31 5.60
N SER A 201 0.37 15.17 5.49
CA SER A 201 -0.75 14.76 6.35
C SER A 201 -0.33 13.53 7.16
N PRO A 202 -0.32 13.58 8.51
CA PRO A 202 0.08 12.44 9.35
C PRO A 202 -0.77 11.18 9.11
N LYS A 203 -0.24 9.99 9.34
CA LYS A 203 -1.03 8.76 9.26
C LYS A 203 -1.93 8.63 10.51
N GLN A 204 -3.24 8.66 10.30
CA GLN A 204 -4.30 8.50 11.33
C GLN A 204 -5.46 7.71 10.71
N GLN A 205 -6.43 7.29 11.52
CA GLN A 205 -7.47 6.38 11.08
C GLN A 205 -8.40 7.06 10.07
N SER A 206 -8.78 8.31 10.36
CA SER A 206 -9.50 9.20 9.43
C SER A 206 -8.76 9.34 8.10
N ASN A 207 -7.46 9.60 8.17
CA ASN A 207 -6.60 9.78 7.01
C ASN A 207 -6.45 8.51 6.17
N SER A 208 -6.50 7.33 6.78
CA SER A 208 -6.49 6.05 6.06
C SER A 208 -7.78 5.85 5.28
N ALA A 209 -8.92 6.26 5.86
CA ALA A 209 -10.20 6.26 5.16
C ALA A 209 -10.23 7.28 4.02
N ASP A 210 -9.62 8.44 4.19
CA ASP A 210 -9.53 9.44 3.13
C ASP A 210 -8.63 8.95 1.99
N GLU A 211 -7.48 8.38 2.31
CA GLU A 211 -6.56 7.74 1.37
C GLU A 211 -7.26 6.69 0.50
N ILE A 212 -8.00 5.74 1.10
CA ILE A 212 -8.79 4.75 0.36
C ILE A 212 -9.79 5.41 -0.59
N SER A 213 -10.36 6.54 -0.20
CA SER A 213 -11.33 7.27 -1.05
C SER A 213 -10.64 7.88 -2.26
N MET A 214 -9.46 8.49 -2.07
CA MET A 214 -8.67 9.04 -3.18
C MET A 214 -8.25 7.94 -4.15
N TRP A 215 -7.81 6.78 -3.64
CA TRP A 215 -7.50 5.62 -4.46
C TRP A 215 -8.69 5.12 -5.26
N THR A 216 -9.84 5.02 -4.61
CA THR A 216 -11.09 4.62 -5.26
C THR A 216 -11.46 5.60 -6.38
N ASP A 217 -11.29 6.91 -6.14
CA ASP A 217 -11.54 7.93 -7.15
C ASP A 217 -10.55 7.80 -8.33
N ILE A 218 -9.24 7.68 -8.09
CA ILE A 218 -8.20 7.46 -9.12
C ILE A 218 -8.54 6.24 -10.00
N LEU A 219 -8.90 5.12 -9.37
CA LEU A 219 -9.26 3.88 -10.05
C LEU A 219 -10.60 3.98 -10.79
N ASN A 220 -11.57 4.77 -10.32
CA ASN A 220 -12.84 4.93 -11.03
C ASN A 220 -12.76 5.93 -12.19
N PHE A 221 -11.94 6.98 -12.07
CA PHE A 221 -11.87 8.05 -13.07
C PHE A 221 -10.95 7.76 -14.26
N GLY A 222 -10.18 6.67 -14.26
CA GLY A 222 -9.30 6.34 -15.40
C GLY A 222 -7.90 6.96 -15.36
N TRP A 223 -7.47 7.49 -14.20
CA TRP A 223 -6.28 8.35 -14.10
C TRP A 223 -4.93 7.63 -14.15
N VAL A 224 -4.95 6.31 -14.01
CA VAL A 224 -3.76 5.48 -14.22
C VAL A 224 -3.68 5.24 -15.72
N HIS A 225 -2.76 5.94 -16.41
CA HIS A 225 -2.66 5.91 -17.88
C HIS A 225 -1.94 4.66 -18.41
N ASP A 226 -1.18 3.97 -17.55
CA ASP A 226 -0.55 2.68 -17.89
C ASP A 226 -1.39 1.48 -17.39
N PRO A 227 -1.33 0.33 -18.07
CA PRO A 227 -1.77 -0.92 -17.45
C PRO A 227 -0.91 -1.15 -16.21
N VAL A 228 -1.57 -1.19 -15.06
CA VAL A 228 -0.98 -1.60 -13.78
C VAL A 228 -0.17 -2.87 -14.02
N ASN A 229 1.17 -2.76 -13.97
CA ASN A 229 2.04 -3.90 -14.17
C ASN A 229 1.99 -4.81 -12.93
N SER A 230 2.58 -6.01 -13.02
CA SER A 230 2.52 -7.00 -11.94
C SER A 230 3.13 -6.51 -10.61
N GLU A 231 4.09 -5.58 -10.65
CA GLU A 231 4.66 -4.99 -9.43
C GLU A 231 3.70 -3.97 -8.81
N THR A 232 3.17 -3.04 -9.61
CA THR A 232 2.15 -2.08 -9.18
C THR A 232 0.93 -2.80 -8.62
N GLU A 233 0.51 -3.89 -9.26
CA GLU A 233 -0.56 -4.77 -8.79
C GLU A 233 -0.21 -5.37 -7.42
N ARG A 234 1.00 -5.92 -7.25
CA ARG A 234 1.49 -6.43 -5.97
C ARG A 234 1.50 -5.34 -4.89
N PHE A 235 1.88 -4.11 -5.22
CA PHE A 235 1.89 -3.00 -4.26
C PHE A 235 0.49 -2.48 -3.90
N LEU A 236 -0.43 -2.39 -4.86
CA LEU A 236 -1.84 -2.12 -4.60
C LEU A 236 -2.44 -3.21 -3.70
N GLN A 237 -2.07 -4.47 -3.92
CA GLN A 237 -2.41 -5.60 -3.05
C GLN A 237 -1.75 -5.50 -1.65
N HIS A 238 -0.52 -5.00 -1.54
CA HIS A 238 0.11 -4.71 -0.24
C HIS A 238 -0.58 -3.54 0.48
N GLY A 239 -1.14 -2.57 -0.25
CA GLY A 239 -2.03 -1.55 0.30
C GLY A 239 -3.22 -2.17 1.03
N ILE A 240 -3.83 -3.23 0.47
CA ILE A 240 -4.87 -4.05 1.11
C ILE A 240 -4.34 -4.74 2.38
N ARG A 241 -3.12 -5.29 2.35
CA ARG A 241 -2.47 -5.89 3.55
C ARG A 241 -2.06 -4.89 4.62
N SER A 242 -1.72 -3.65 4.24
CA SER A 242 -1.35 -2.58 5.17
C SER A 242 -2.55 -2.07 5.98
N GLN A 243 -3.76 -2.48 5.60
CA GLN A 243 -5.00 -2.39 6.37
C GLN A 243 -5.16 -3.65 7.23
N ASP A 244 -4.11 -4.04 7.95
CA ASP A 244 -4.01 -5.28 8.73
C ASP A 244 -5.33 -5.59 9.45
N PRO A 245 -6.11 -6.56 8.94
CA PRO A 245 -7.47 -6.77 9.41
C PRO A 245 -7.53 -7.48 10.76
N GLY A 246 -6.38 -7.97 11.27
CA GLY A 246 -6.27 -8.65 12.55
C GLY A 246 -6.05 -7.72 13.74
N VAL A 247 -5.66 -6.45 13.51
CA VAL A 247 -5.38 -5.49 14.58
C VAL A 247 -5.99 -4.14 14.19
N ALA A 248 -6.93 -3.64 14.99
CA ALA A 248 -7.37 -2.25 14.87
C ALA A 248 -6.17 -1.35 15.20
N ARG A 249 -5.51 -0.84 14.16
CA ARG A 249 -4.42 0.13 14.28
C ARG A 249 -4.96 1.51 13.97
N ASP A 250 -4.36 2.52 14.59
CA ASP A 250 -4.65 3.93 14.29
C ASP A 250 -4.44 4.30 12.82
N ASP A 251 -3.90 3.42 11.99
CA ASP A 251 -3.61 3.63 10.57
C ASP A 251 -4.31 2.64 9.62
N SER A 252 -5.43 2.04 10.09
CA SER A 252 -6.23 1.07 9.34
C SER A 252 -7.70 1.46 9.24
N VAL A 253 -8.36 1.09 8.14
CA VAL A 253 -9.80 1.23 7.93
C VAL A 253 -10.51 0.00 8.48
N GLU A 254 -11.68 0.22 9.07
CA GLU A 254 -12.48 -0.87 9.64
C GLU A 254 -12.78 -1.96 8.60
N PHE A 255 -12.43 -3.20 8.96
CA PHE A 255 -12.69 -4.38 8.16
C PHE A 255 -14.20 -4.61 7.96
N GLY A 256 -14.59 -4.89 6.71
CA GLY A 256 -16.00 -5.05 6.34
C GLY A 256 -16.77 -3.73 6.17
N SER A 257 -16.11 -2.57 6.30
CA SER A 257 -16.75 -1.29 6.02
C SER A 257 -17.12 -1.13 4.54
N GLN A 258 -18.19 -0.38 4.26
CA GLN A 258 -18.61 -0.07 2.89
C GLN A 258 -17.51 0.62 2.08
N LYS A 259 -16.68 1.42 2.75
CA LYS A 259 -15.58 2.14 2.11
C LYS A 259 -14.49 1.18 1.61
N LEU A 260 -14.07 0.23 2.44
CA LEU A 260 -13.13 -0.82 2.03
C LEU A 260 -13.72 -1.69 0.91
N ARG A 261 -15.02 -2.00 1.00
CA ARG A 261 -15.74 -2.74 -0.05
C ARG A 261 -15.74 -2.02 -1.40
N ASN A 262 -16.00 -0.70 -1.41
CA ASN A 262 -15.97 0.10 -2.64
C ASN A 262 -14.58 0.11 -3.29
N PHE A 263 -13.52 0.13 -2.48
CA PHE A 263 -12.15 0.02 -2.97
C PHE A 263 -11.88 -1.33 -3.63
N HIS A 264 -12.27 -2.44 -3.00
CA HIS A 264 -12.15 -3.76 -3.61
C HIS A 264 -12.90 -3.86 -4.95
N LEU A 265 -14.09 -3.29 -5.04
CA LEU A 265 -14.86 -3.23 -6.30
C LEU A 265 -14.12 -2.44 -7.38
N ALA A 266 -13.49 -1.31 -7.03
CA ALA A 266 -12.72 -0.50 -7.97
C ALA A 266 -11.46 -1.21 -8.46
N LEU A 267 -10.80 -2.01 -7.61
CA LEU A 267 -9.69 -2.87 -8.01
C LEU A 267 -10.16 -3.96 -8.98
N ALA A 268 -11.21 -4.69 -8.62
CA ALA A 268 -11.74 -5.78 -9.43
C ALA A 268 -12.26 -5.32 -10.80
N SER A 269 -12.87 -4.13 -10.89
CA SER A 269 -13.34 -3.56 -12.16
C SER A 269 -12.20 -3.21 -13.12
N ARG A 270 -10.99 -2.98 -12.59
CA ARG A 270 -9.75 -2.77 -13.36
C ARG A 270 -9.03 -4.06 -13.74
N GLY A 271 -9.60 -5.22 -13.40
CA GLY A 271 -8.99 -6.52 -13.65
C GLY A 271 -7.83 -6.86 -12.71
N LEU A 272 -7.68 -6.11 -11.61
CA LEU A 272 -6.67 -6.39 -10.60
C LEU A 272 -7.15 -7.53 -9.69
N TYR A 273 -6.26 -8.46 -9.38
CA TYR A 273 -6.59 -9.59 -8.51
C TYR A 273 -6.09 -9.43 -7.08
N CYS A 274 -6.56 -10.30 -6.19
CA CYS A 274 -6.00 -10.47 -4.84
C CYS A 274 -5.15 -11.74 -4.85
N SER A 275 -3.87 -11.67 -4.47
CA SER A 275 -3.04 -12.87 -4.38
C SER A 275 -3.64 -13.90 -3.41
N VAL A 276 -3.49 -15.19 -3.68
CA VAL A 276 -4.05 -16.27 -2.84
C VAL A 276 -3.56 -16.20 -1.38
N SER A 277 -2.31 -15.78 -1.16
CA SER A 277 -1.78 -15.56 0.19
C SER A 277 -2.49 -14.39 0.89
N SER A 278 -2.71 -13.26 0.20
CA SER A 278 -3.47 -12.12 0.75
C SER A 278 -4.94 -12.45 0.99
N LEU A 279 -5.52 -13.30 0.14
CA LEU A 279 -6.88 -13.83 0.32
C LEU A 279 -6.98 -14.61 1.64
N GLY A 280 -6.00 -15.46 1.95
CA GLY A 280 -5.92 -16.18 3.23
C GLY A 280 -6.01 -15.26 4.44
N ASP A 281 -5.19 -14.20 4.46
CA ASP A 281 -5.16 -13.24 5.56
C ASP A 281 -6.49 -12.47 5.71
N TYR A 282 -7.11 -12.12 4.58
CA TYR A 282 -8.40 -11.45 4.57
C TYR A 282 -9.51 -12.35 5.14
N LEU A 283 -9.59 -13.59 4.65
CA LEU A 283 -10.58 -14.58 5.11
C LEU A 283 -10.38 -14.94 6.58
N ALA A 284 -9.12 -15.04 7.03
CA ALA A 284 -8.75 -15.27 8.42
C ALA A 284 -9.25 -14.18 9.39
N SER A 285 -9.65 -13.01 8.87
CA SER A 285 -10.10 -11.86 9.66
C SER A 285 -11.59 -11.53 9.48
N CYS A 286 -12.32 -12.33 8.69
CA CYS A 286 -13.76 -12.17 8.53
C CYS A 286 -14.51 -12.41 9.85
N LYS A 287 -15.48 -11.54 10.16
CA LYS A 287 -16.33 -11.68 11.35
C LYS A 287 -17.57 -12.55 11.10
N SER A 288 -17.83 -12.90 9.83
CA SER A 288 -18.95 -13.77 9.45
C SER A 288 -18.67 -14.47 8.12
N LEU A 289 -19.41 -15.55 7.85
CA LEU A 289 -19.36 -16.27 6.57
C LEU A 289 -19.85 -15.40 5.41
N ASP A 290 -20.83 -14.52 5.64
CA ASP A 290 -21.33 -13.58 4.64
C ASP A 290 -20.25 -12.59 4.18
N GLN A 291 -19.38 -12.13 5.09
CA GLN A 291 -18.25 -11.28 4.74
C GLN A 291 -17.23 -12.01 3.87
N ALA A 292 -16.93 -13.27 4.21
CA ALA A 292 -16.05 -14.11 3.39
C ALA A 292 -16.65 -14.35 1.99
N LEU A 293 -17.96 -14.59 1.91
CA LEU A 293 -18.67 -14.79 0.66
C LEU A 293 -18.73 -13.53 -0.20
N ASP A 294 -18.99 -12.35 0.38
CA ASP A 294 -18.97 -11.07 -0.34
C ASP A 294 -17.58 -10.81 -0.93
N PHE A 295 -16.52 -11.04 -0.15
CA PHE A 295 -15.15 -10.86 -0.64
C PHE A 295 -14.81 -11.80 -1.80
N LEU A 296 -15.14 -13.09 -1.68
CA LEU A 296 -14.97 -14.08 -2.75
C LEU A 296 -15.89 -13.82 -3.96
N THR A 297 -16.93 -13.01 -3.83
CA THR A 297 -17.77 -12.57 -4.96
C THR A 297 -17.08 -11.44 -5.72
N ILE A 298 -16.38 -10.55 -5.03
CA ILE A 298 -15.59 -9.47 -5.65
C ILE A 298 -14.34 -10.06 -6.33
N PHE A 299 -13.66 -10.98 -5.64
CA PHE A 299 -12.47 -11.69 -6.13
C PHE A 299 -12.74 -13.20 -6.22
N PRO A 300 -13.37 -13.67 -7.31
CA PRO A 300 -13.65 -15.09 -7.49
C PRO A 300 -12.36 -15.91 -7.59
N GLY A 301 -12.44 -17.19 -7.21
CA GLY A 301 -11.29 -18.09 -7.14
C GLY A 301 -10.49 -18.23 -8.44
N GLU A 302 -11.17 -18.16 -9.58
CA GLU A 302 -10.55 -18.16 -10.91
C GLU A 302 -9.75 -16.89 -11.20
N LYS A 303 -10.05 -15.78 -10.51
CA LYS A 303 -9.40 -14.48 -10.67
C LYS A 303 -8.31 -14.20 -9.64
N VAL A 304 -8.24 -14.91 -8.51
CA VAL A 304 -7.16 -14.74 -7.52
C VAL A 304 -5.84 -15.41 -7.94
N ARG A 305 -5.84 -16.08 -9.11
CA ARG A 305 -4.71 -16.77 -9.70
C ARG A 305 -4.16 -15.97 -10.90
N PRO A 306 -2.82 -15.79 -11.01
CA PRO A 306 -2.22 -15.29 -12.24
C PRO A 306 -2.50 -16.27 -13.40
N PRO A 307 -3.01 -15.81 -14.55
CA PRO A 307 -3.37 -16.70 -15.65
C PRO A 307 -2.15 -17.49 -16.15
N GLY A 308 -2.33 -18.80 -16.34
CA GLY A 308 -1.34 -19.66 -17.02
C GLY A 308 -0.28 -20.35 -16.14
N ARG A 309 -0.34 -20.26 -14.80
CA ARG A 309 0.56 -21.03 -13.91
C ARG A 309 -0.17 -21.62 -12.71
N ASP A 310 0.23 -22.79 -12.22
CA ASP A 310 -0.34 -23.36 -10.99
C ASP A 310 0.06 -22.54 -9.75
N LEU A 311 -0.66 -22.74 -8.65
CA LEU A 311 -0.35 -22.10 -7.38
C LEU A 311 0.98 -22.59 -6.85
N TYR A 312 1.81 -21.67 -6.37
CA TYR A 312 3.01 -22.04 -5.65
C TYR A 312 2.62 -22.60 -4.28
N GLU A 313 3.49 -23.46 -3.74
CA GLU A 313 3.37 -24.03 -2.40
C GLU A 313 3.11 -22.94 -1.34
N TRP A 314 3.87 -21.85 -1.36
CA TRP A 314 3.70 -20.75 -0.40
C TRP A 314 2.36 -19.99 -0.54
N GLU A 315 1.74 -20.00 -1.73
CA GLU A 315 0.42 -19.39 -1.95
C GLU A 315 -0.67 -20.26 -1.31
N SER A 316 -0.64 -21.57 -1.57
CA SER A 316 -1.56 -22.54 -0.97
C SER A 316 -1.39 -22.62 0.55
N GLY A 317 -0.15 -22.69 1.02
CA GLY A 317 0.20 -22.67 2.44
C GLY A 317 -0.26 -21.37 3.11
N GLY A 318 -0.08 -20.22 2.45
CA GLY A 318 -0.59 -18.93 2.95
C GLY A 318 -2.11 -18.91 3.10
N LEU A 319 -2.88 -19.46 2.16
CA LEU A 319 -4.34 -19.54 2.26
C LEU A 319 -4.79 -20.44 3.41
N VAL A 320 -4.34 -21.70 3.39
CA VAL A 320 -4.79 -22.72 4.35
C VAL A 320 -4.24 -22.43 5.74
N GLY A 321 -2.96 -22.09 5.81
CA GLY A 321 -2.25 -21.76 7.04
C GLY A 321 -2.86 -20.58 7.76
N SER A 322 -3.06 -19.43 7.09
CA SER A 322 -3.61 -18.23 7.73
C SER A 322 -5.01 -18.46 8.32
N ILE A 323 -5.90 -19.17 7.61
CA ILE A 323 -7.24 -19.49 8.13
C ILE A 323 -7.14 -20.47 9.32
N ALA A 324 -6.36 -21.55 9.20
CA ALA A 324 -6.21 -22.55 10.26
C ALA A 324 -5.54 -21.99 11.52
N SER A 325 -4.55 -21.12 11.36
CA SER A 325 -3.82 -20.51 12.48
C SER A 325 -4.58 -19.33 13.11
N SER A 326 -5.58 -18.75 12.45
CA SER A 326 -6.31 -17.59 12.94
C SER A 326 -6.87 -17.78 14.35
N SER A 327 -6.57 -16.82 15.24
CA SER A 327 -7.18 -16.66 16.56
C SER A 327 -8.44 -15.78 16.52
N ASN A 328 -8.69 -15.09 15.41
CA ASN A 328 -9.81 -14.15 15.27
C ASN A 328 -11.13 -14.88 14.94
N LEU A 329 -11.05 -16.10 14.43
CA LEU A 329 -12.19 -16.95 14.10
C LEU A 329 -12.47 -17.93 15.24
N ASP A 330 -13.73 -18.05 15.63
CA ASP A 330 -14.16 -19.22 16.42
C ASP A 330 -14.06 -20.51 15.57
N GLY A 331 -14.06 -21.68 16.23
CA GLY A 331 -13.80 -22.96 15.54
C GLY A 331 -14.79 -23.28 14.42
N LYS A 332 -16.07 -22.92 14.61
CA LYS A 332 -17.11 -23.17 13.60
C LYS A 332 -16.94 -22.24 12.40
N LEU A 333 -16.81 -20.94 12.64
CA LEU A 333 -16.62 -19.95 11.58
C LEU A 333 -15.32 -20.23 10.81
N ARG A 334 -14.24 -20.62 11.49
CA ARG A 334 -12.98 -21.03 10.86
C ARG A 334 -13.19 -22.20 9.90
N THR A 335 -13.91 -23.22 10.34
CA THR A 335 -14.20 -24.42 9.54
C THR A 335 -15.08 -24.09 8.34
N ASP A 336 -16.12 -23.27 8.54
CA ASP A 336 -17.03 -22.86 7.46
C ASP A 336 -16.31 -21.98 6.41
N ILE A 337 -15.44 -21.06 6.85
CA ILE A 337 -14.60 -20.26 5.96
C ILE A 337 -13.58 -21.13 5.22
N MET A 338 -12.92 -22.09 5.89
CA MET A 338 -12.00 -23.03 5.25
C MET A 338 -12.70 -23.82 4.15
N ARG A 339 -13.88 -24.38 4.45
CA ARG A 339 -14.69 -25.12 3.48
C ARG A 339 -15.07 -24.23 2.29
N LEU A 340 -15.48 -22.99 2.56
CA LEU A 340 -15.81 -22.02 1.51
C LEU A 340 -14.59 -21.73 0.64
N ALA A 341 -13.43 -21.43 1.23
CA ALA A 341 -12.20 -21.11 0.52
C ALA A 341 -11.76 -22.26 -0.42
N LEU A 342 -11.67 -23.48 0.12
CA LEU A 342 -11.27 -24.66 -0.66
C LEU A 342 -12.28 -25.04 -1.75
N SER A 343 -13.57 -24.74 -1.56
CA SER A 343 -14.60 -24.96 -2.59
C SER A 343 -14.57 -23.93 -3.72
N ARG A 344 -13.98 -22.75 -3.49
CA ARG A 344 -14.00 -21.63 -4.44
C ARG A 344 -12.67 -21.43 -5.14
N VAL A 345 -11.55 -21.77 -4.52
CA VAL A 345 -10.20 -21.61 -5.08
C VAL A 345 -9.70 -22.95 -5.59
N GLU A 346 -9.60 -23.10 -6.90
CA GLU A 346 -9.12 -24.33 -7.53
C GLU A 346 -7.59 -24.48 -7.41
N GLY A 347 -7.11 -25.72 -7.30
CA GLY A 347 -5.68 -26.03 -7.31
C GLY A 347 -4.92 -25.71 -6.02
N VAL A 348 -5.63 -25.46 -4.91
CA VAL A 348 -5.02 -25.28 -3.58
C VAL A 348 -4.42 -26.61 -3.13
N ASP A 349 -3.12 -26.62 -2.87
CA ASP A 349 -2.46 -27.74 -2.20
C ASP A 349 -2.66 -27.62 -0.69
N VAL A 350 -3.59 -28.41 -0.15
CA VAL A 350 -3.88 -28.47 1.31
C VAL A 350 -2.73 -29.02 2.14
N ASN A 351 -1.74 -29.65 1.50
CA ASN A 351 -0.54 -30.17 2.16
C ASN A 351 0.62 -29.17 2.15
N ALA A 352 0.44 -28.01 1.51
CA ALA A 352 1.48 -27.01 1.48
C ALA A 352 1.81 -26.50 2.90
N PRO A 353 3.08 -26.54 3.30
CA PRO A 353 3.51 -26.04 4.60
C PRO A 353 3.46 -24.51 4.64
N PHE A 354 3.11 -23.99 5.81
CA PHE A 354 3.01 -22.58 6.09
C PHE A 354 3.93 -22.21 7.25
N ASN A 355 4.55 -21.04 7.15
CA ASN A 355 5.29 -20.43 8.25
C ASN A 355 4.42 -19.33 8.88
N SER A 356 3.99 -19.53 10.12
CA SER A 356 3.20 -18.54 10.85
C SER A 356 3.99 -17.30 11.25
N ASN A 357 5.33 -17.41 11.34
CA ASN A 357 6.22 -16.33 11.76
C ASN A 357 7.46 -16.22 10.86
N PRO A 358 7.30 -15.87 9.57
CA PRO A 358 8.42 -15.83 8.63
C PRO A 358 9.51 -14.82 9.03
N TRP A 359 9.14 -13.74 9.71
CA TRP A 359 10.08 -12.73 10.19
C TRP A 359 10.96 -13.21 11.35
N GLU A 360 10.56 -14.26 12.09
CA GLU A 360 11.37 -14.83 13.17
C GLU A 360 12.56 -15.63 12.64
N ASP A 361 12.48 -16.14 11.40
CA ASP A 361 13.56 -16.89 10.75
C ASP A 361 14.75 -15.98 10.37
N ASP A 362 14.49 -14.68 10.15
CA ASP A 362 15.52 -13.68 9.81
C ASP A 362 16.22 -13.09 11.05
N MET A 363 15.79 -13.46 12.26
CA MET A 363 16.38 -12.95 13.49
C MET A 363 17.68 -13.68 13.88
N PRO A 364 18.77 -12.95 14.20
CA PRO A 364 20.03 -13.57 14.61
C PRO A 364 19.87 -14.50 15.82
N GLY A 365 20.29 -15.75 15.68
CA GLY A 365 20.33 -16.74 16.77
C GLY A 365 18.99 -17.40 17.11
N ARG A 366 17.91 -17.13 16.36
CA ARG A 366 16.64 -17.87 16.47
C ARG A 366 16.77 -19.25 15.84
N LYS A 367 16.09 -20.24 16.44
CA LYS A 367 15.90 -21.56 15.81
C LYS A 367 14.83 -21.40 14.72
N PRO A 368 14.98 -22.07 13.57
CA PRO A 368 13.99 -21.98 12.51
C PRO A 368 12.62 -22.45 13.00
N THR A 369 11.57 -21.75 12.55
CA THR A 369 10.20 -22.00 12.98
C THR A 369 9.63 -23.23 12.25
N PRO A 370 8.96 -24.16 12.94
CA PRO A 370 8.32 -25.32 12.29
C PRO A 370 7.36 -24.87 11.19
N ARG A 371 7.48 -25.48 10.00
CA ARG A 371 6.61 -25.16 8.86
C ARG A 371 5.49 -26.17 8.78
N MET A 372 4.35 -25.83 9.37
CA MET A 372 3.25 -26.77 9.56
C MET A 372 2.28 -26.75 8.38
N THR A 373 1.71 -27.91 8.03
CA THR A 373 0.53 -27.98 7.14
C THR A 373 -0.73 -27.53 7.87
N GLY A 374 -1.80 -27.21 7.14
CA GLY A 374 -3.09 -26.87 7.74
C GLY A 374 -3.59 -27.93 8.72
N LEU A 375 -3.40 -29.22 8.37
CA LEU A 375 -3.85 -30.34 9.20
C LEU A 375 -3.04 -30.44 10.51
N GLN A 376 -1.73 -30.23 10.45
CA GLN A 376 -0.89 -30.18 11.65
C GLN A 376 -1.28 -29.00 12.56
N VAL A 377 -1.63 -27.84 11.99
CA VAL A 377 -2.13 -26.69 12.75
C VAL A 377 -3.45 -27.02 13.45
N ALA A 378 -4.43 -27.56 12.71
CA ALA A 378 -5.72 -28.00 13.27
C ALA A 378 -5.52 -29.02 14.41
N ALA A 379 -4.65 -30.01 14.20
CA ALA A 379 -4.32 -31.05 15.17
C ALA A 379 -3.71 -30.45 16.45
N SER A 380 -2.77 -29.50 16.32
CA SER A 380 -2.14 -28.84 17.46
C SER A 380 -3.10 -28.03 18.34
N LYS A 381 -4.23 -27.59 17.76
CA LYS A 381 -5.31 -26.83 18.43
C LYS A 381 -6.45 -27.72 18.94
N GLY A 382 -6.46 -29.00 18.58
CA GLY A 382 -7.57 -29.92 18.89
C GLY A 382 -8.83 -29.65 18.07
N ASP A 383 -8.69 -29.00 16.91
CA ASP A 383 -9.81 -28.60 16.05
C ASP A 383 -10.22 -29.76 15.14
N GLN A 384 -11.01 -30.69 15.69
CA GLN A 384 -11.39 -31.92 14.99
C GLN A 384 -12.24 -31.65 13.74
N GLU A 385 -13.21 -30.73 13.81
CA GLU A 385 -14.06 -30.40 12.65
C GLU A 385 -13.23 -29.83 11.49
N LEU A 386 -12.26 -28.95 11.79
CA LEU A 386 -11.34 -28.44 10.77
C LEU A 386 -10.44 -29.56 10.21
N ALA A 387 -9.94 -30.46 11.06
CA ALA A 387 -9.12 -31.59 10.62
C ALA A 387 -9.90 -32.52 9.67
N GLU A 388 -11.16 -32.83 9.98
CA GLU A 388 -12.05 -33.61 9.12
C GLU A 388 -12.26 -32.94 7.76
N VAL A 389 -12.50 -31.62 7.73
CA VAL A 389 -12.61 -30.86 6.48
C VAL A 389 -11.31 -30.94 5.68
N LEU A 390 -10.15 -30.72 6.29
CA LEU A 390 -8.88 -30.76 5.57
C LEU A 390 -8.59 -32.15 4.98
N VAL A 391 -8.89 -33.23 5.71
CA VAL A 391 -8.75 -34.61 5.21
C VAL A 391 -9.70 -34.87 4.03
N GLN A 392 -10.95 -34.38 4.08
CA GLN A 392 -11.90 -34.49 2.96
C GLN A 392 -11.38 -33.84 1.67
N TYR A 393 -10.55 -32.79 1.80
CA TYR A 393 -9.92 -32.10 0.66
C TYR A 393 -8.51 -32.64 0.33
N GLY A 394 -8.11 -33.78 0.90
CA GLY A 394 -6.87 -34.48 0.53
C GLY A 394 -5.66 -34.17 1.42
N ALA A 395 -5.87 -33.67 2.63
CA ALA A 395 -4.78 -33.49 3.59
C ALA A 395 -4.24 -34.84 4.07
N ARG A 396 -2.91 -34.97 4.05
CA ARG A 396 -2.17 -36.17 4.41
C ARG A 396 -1.88 -36.23 5.90
N ALA A 397 -2.44 -37.24 6.57
CA ALA A 397 -2.18 -37.49 7.99
C ALA A 397 -0.73 -37.98 8.26
N ASP A 398 -0.08 -38.56 7.25
CA ASP A 398 1.30 -39.07 7.30
C ASP A 398 2.37 -38.01 6.99
N ALA A 399 1.96 -36.77 6.66
CA ALA A 399 2.89 -35.68 6.39
C ALA A 399 3.64 -35.27 7.65
N VAL A 400 4.97 -35.31 7.59
CA VAL A 400 5.86 -35.01 8.72
C VAL A 400 6.46 -33.62 8.58
N GLU A 401 6.41 -32.82 9.64
CA GLU A 401 7.06 -31.52 9.70
C GLU A 401 8.58 -31.69 9.86
N TYR A 402 9.36 -30.97 9.05
CA TYR A 402 10.79 -31.19 8.87
C TYR A 402 11.63 -30.99 10.14
N ILE A 403 11.31 -29.98 10.96
CA ILE A 403 12.14 -29.60 12.12
C ILE A 403 11.85 -30.50 13.33
N THR A 404 10.58 -30.77 13.57
CA THR A 404 10.10 -31.50 14.74
C THR A 404 10.01 -33.00 14.51
N GLY A 405 9.91 -33.44 13.25
CA GLY A 405 9.67 -34.83 12.89
C GLY A 405 8.28 -35.33 13.30
N LEU A 406 7.34 -34.42 13.61
CA LEU A 406 5.99 -34.77 14.02
C LEU A 406 5.03 -34.72 12.83
N ASP A 407 4.17 -35.73 12.75
CA ASP A 407 2.97 -35.71 11.91
C ASP A 407 1.80 -35.04 12.67
N ALA A 408 0.62 -34.98 12.03
CA ALA A 408 -0.55 -34.36 12.64
C ALA A 408 -0.94 -35.04 13.98
N ALA A 409 -0.88 -36.37 14.05
CA ALA A 409 -1.15 -37.10 15.28
C ALA A 409 -0.13 -36.77 16.38
N GLY A 410 1.15 -36.64 16.03
CA GLY A 410 2.24 -36.21 16.91
C GLY A 410 2.00 -34.83 17.51
N PHE A 411 1.57 -33.85 16.70
CA PHE A 411 1.18 -32.53 17.19
C PHE A 411 -0.04 -32.58 18.11
N ALA A 412 -1.09 -33.35 17.77
CA ALA A 412 -2.25 -33.53 18.62
C ALA A 412 -1.87 -34.13 19.99
N ARG A 413 -1.05 -35.19 20.03
CA ARG A 413 -0.58 -35.79 21.30
C ARG A 413 0.24 -34.82 22.13
N LYS A 414 1.16 -34.10 21.50
CA LYS A 414 2.00 -33.09 22.16
C LYS A 414 1.16 -31.99 22.82
N SER A 415 0.06 -31.60 22.19
CA SER A 415 -0.90 -30.64 22.73
C SER A 415 -1.96 -31.23 23.67
N GLY A 416 -1.98 -32.55 23.90
CA GLY A 416 -2.91 -33.23 24.81
C GLY A 416 -4.25 -33.64 24.19
N HIS A 417 -4.41 -33.55 22.87
CA HIS A 417 -5.63 -33.91 22.15
C HIS A 417 -5.65 -35.39 21.76
N VAL A 418 -5.71 -36.29 22.76
CA VAL A 418 -5.55 -37.74 22.59
C VAL A 418 -6.56 -38.34 21.61
N GLY A 419 -7.85 -38.04 21.74
CA GLY A 419 -8.89 -38.60 20.85
C GLY A 419 -8.71 -38.20 19.39
N LEU A 420 -8.28 -36.96 19.12
CA LEU A 420 -7.96 -36.51 17.77
C LEU A 420 -6.72 -37.21 17.22
N ALA A 421 -5.70 -37.43 18.06
CA ALA A 421 -4.50 -38.16 17.65
C ALA A 421 -4.80 -39.62 17.27
N GLU A 422 -5.66 -40.29 18.03
CA GLU A 422 -6.09 -41.67 17.73
C GLU A 422 -6.86 -41.74 16.40
N TRP A 423 -7.74 -40.76 16.13
CA TRP A 423 -8.42 -40.66 14.85
C TRP A 423 -7.44 -40.43 13.69
N LEU A 424 -6.48 -39.51 13.85
CA LEU A 424 -5.45 -39.23 12.84
C LEU A 424 -4.55 -40.44 12.56
N ASP A 425 -4.13 -41.18 13.60
CA ASP A 425 -3.37 -42.43 13.43
C ASP A 425 -4.15 -43.48 12.62
N GLY A 426 -5.47 -43.51 12.79
CA GLY A 426 -6.36 -44.41 12.06
C GLY A 426 -6.31 -44.16 10.56
N LEU A 427 -6.22 -42.89 10.14
CA LEU A 427 -6.16 -42.47 8.74
C LEU A 427 -4.82 -42.83 8.06
N SER A 428 -3.71 -42.78 8.79
CA SER A 428 -2.38 -43.09 8.23
C SER A 428 -2.12 -44.59 7.99
N ARG A 429 -3.06 -45.46 8.39
CA ARG A 429 -2.95 -46.93 8.28
C ARG A 429 -3.74 -47.50 7.09
N GLU A 430 -4.57 -46.68 6.45
CA GLU A 430 -5.28 -46.98 5.20
C GLU A 430 -4.49 -46.46 4.01
#